data_AF-A0A1Q9BZ23-F1
#
_entry.id   AF-A0A1Q9BZ23-F1
#
_cell.length_a   1.000
_cell.length_b   1.000
_cell.length_c   1.000
_cell.angle_alpha   90.00
_cell.angle_beta   90.00
_cell.angle_gamma   90.00
#
_symmetry.space_group_name_H-M   'P 1'
#
loop_
_entity.id
_entity.type
_entity.pdbx_description
1 polymer ?
#
loop_
_entity_poly.entity_id
_entity_poly.type
_entity_poly.pdbx_seq_one_letter_code
_entity_poly.pdbx_strand_id
1 'polypeptide(L)'
;MGKIKVFPTQEYTSKQSNDPVVPKLPMTGILLGPSKSGKSTALVSMILEQYRGCFERIFIVSASINVDDSWKPVNKYIEETMKVPTDREQVYFEDWDETALRRIINQQRKITETSKQLKMKRLYQILIVIDDEADSGYLNKKTGTSVVDTLFVRGRHFQISTLVSTQKLRLVSNTVRVNAQFFCVWRLRNQLEKDSLLEELTALVPKPQLEAMYEEAVAEPYSFLYIYLLNPLERMFHIRFERVFQIGNAASARSADEAAAGNGVRQAAGQQHAVPER
;
A
#
# COMPACT_ATOMS: atom_id res chain seq x y z
N MET A 1 2.59 35.30 -5.01
CA MET A 1 1.71 34.28 -4.38
C MET A 1 1.77 34.48 -2.88
N GLY A 2 0.64 34.76 -2.21
CA GLY A 2 0.63 35.01 -0.75
C GLY A 2 1.05 33.75 0.02
N LYS A 3 1.88 33.88 1.06
CA LYS A 3 2.28 32.75 1.90
C LYS A 3 1.05 32.21 2.63
N ILE A 4 0.78 30.91 2.49
CA ILE A 4 -0.29 30.23 3.23
C ILE A 4 0.16 30.12 4.70
N LYS A 5 -0.64 30.66 5.62
CA LYS A 5 -0.39 30.55 7.07
C LYS A 5 -1.08 29.30 7.61
N VAL A 6 -0.31 28.37 8.17
CA VAL A 6 -0.85 27.20 8.87
C VAL A 6 -1.29 27.61 10.26
N PHE A 7 -2.53 27.29 10.64
CA PHE A 7 -3.02 27.52 11.99
C PHE A 7 -2.58 26.39 12.93
N PRO A 8 -2.17 26.69 14.17
CA PRO A 8 -1.78 25.66 15.12
C PRO A 8 -2.94 24.70 15.38
N THR A 9 -2.69 23.40 15.23
CA THR A 9 -3.62 22.35 15.62
C THR A 9 -3.03 21.52 16.74
N GLN A 10 -3.88 20.92 17.57
CA GLN A 10 -3.41 20.04 18.63
C GLN A 10 -2.79 18.78 18.03
N GLU A 11 -1.52 18.53 18.35
CA GLU A 11 -0.84 17.31 17.95
C GLU A 11 -1.19 16.16 18.89
N TYR A 12 -1.47 15.01 18.29
CA TYR A 12 -1.76 13.77 18.99
C TYR A 12 -0.72 12.74 18.61
N THR A 13 -0.28 11.95 19.59
CA THR A 13 0.64 10.84 19.37
C THR A 13 -0.12 9.52 19.40
N SER A 14 0.48 8.49 18.81
CA SER A 14 -0.01 7.11 18.83
C SER A 14 1.20 6.17 18.84
N LYS A 15 1.00 4.86 19.11
CA LYS A 15 2.10 3.88 19.04
C LYS A 15 2.58 3.77 17.59
N GLN A 16 3.90 3.71 17.41
CA GLN A 16 4.54 3.66 16.11
C GLN A 16 5.44 2.43 16.02
N SER A 17 5.67 1.96 14.80
CA SER A 17 6.72 0.99 14.53
C SER A 17 8.08 1.55 14.93
N ASN A 18 8.96 0.67 15.43
CA ASN A 18 10.37 1.00 15.60
C ASN A 18 11.17 0.84 14.30
N ASP A 19 10.57 0.23 13.29
CA ASP A 19 11.19 0.01 11.99
C ASP A 19 10.91 1.21 11.07
N PRO A 20 11.96 1.95 10.65
CA PRO A 20 11.80 3.12 9.79
C PRO A 20 11.44 2.79 8.34
N VAL A 21 11.56 1.52 7.92
CA VAL A 21 11.27 1.12 6.53
C VAL A 21 9.77 1.05 6.26
N VAL A 22 8.98 0.70 7.28
CA VAL A 22 7.53 0.54 7.15
C VAL A 22 6.78 1.85 7.44
N PRO A 23 5.52 1.98 6.99
CA PRO A 23 4.78 3.22 7.19
C PRO A 23 4.49 3.56 8.65
N LYS A 24 4.44 4.87 8.92
CA LYS A 24 3.94 5.37 10.20
C LYS A 24 2.44 5.08 10.33
N LEU A 25 2.02 4.75 11.55
CA LEU A 25 0.63 4.48 11.89
C LEU A 25 -0.16 5.78 12.12
N PRO A 26 -1.44 5.85 11.74
CA PRO A 26 -2.22 4.79 11.09
C PRO A 26 -1.87 4.63 9.60
N MET A 27 -1.87 3.39 9.11
CA MET A 27 -1.44 3.06 7.75
C MET A 27 -2.49 2.34 6.89
N THR A 28 -2.43 2.52 5.58
CA THR A 28 -3.26 1.84 4.58
C THR A 28 -2.39 1.14 3.54
N GLY A 29 -2.52 -0.18 3.41
CA GLY A 29 -1.64 -1.00 2.56
C GLY A 29 -2.37 -2.05 1.75
N ILE A 30 -1.80 -2.38 0.58
CA ILE A 30 -2.27 -3.45 -0.29
C ILE A 30 -1.16 -4.48 -0.50
N LEU A 31 -1.46 -5.74 -0.22
CA LEU A 31 -0.61 -6.89 -0.51
C LEU A 31 -1.19 -7.60 -1.74
N LEU A 32 -0.43 -7.62 -2.83
CA LEU A 32 -0.88 -8.12 -4.12
C LEU A 32 -0.04 -9.33 -4.54
N GLY A 33 -0.68 -10.45 -4.83
CA GLY A 33 0.01 -11.67 -5.22
C GLY A 33 -0.92 -12.85 -5.36
N PRO A 34 -0.57 -13.87 -6.17
CA PRO A 34 -1.40 -15.06 -6.33
C PRO A 34 -1.54 -15.84 -5.01
N SER A 35 -2.48 -16.79 -4.96
CA SER A 35 -2.53 -17.75 -3.85
C SER A 35 -1.15 -18.42 -3.65
N LYS A 36 -0.80 -18.66 -2.38
CA LYS A 36 0.49 -19.24 -1.93
C LYS A 36 1.74 -18.40 -2.27
N SER A 37 1.60 -17.11 -2.54
CA SER A 37 2.76 -16.23 -2.81
C SER A 37 3.51 -15.75 -1.56
N GLY A 38 2.95 -15.94 -0.36
CA GLY A 38 3.54 -15.45 0.90
C GLY A 38 2.87 -14.21 1.51
N LYS A 39 1.73 -13.74 0.98
CA LYS A 39 0.99 -12.58 1.50
C LYS A 39 0.63 -12.71 2.98
N SER A 40 -0.03 -13.81 3.37
CA SER A 40 -0.47 -14.03 4.76
C SER A 40 0.71 -14.14 5.72
N THR A 41 1.81 -14.77 5.29
CA THR A 41 3.09 -14.76 6.04
C THR A 41 3.62 -13.34 6.26
N ALA A 42 3.58 -12.48 5.23
CA ALA A 42 3.99 -11.09 5.37
C ALA A 42 3.04 -10.30 6.30
N LEU A 43 1.72 -10.51 6.23
CA LEU A 43 0.77 -9.90 7.19
C LEU A 43 1.10 -10.28 8.63
N VAL A 44 1.37 -11.57 8.87
CA VAL A 44 1.75 -12.11 10.17
C VAL A 44 3.05 -11.49 10.68
N SER A 45 4.10 -11.45 9.85
CA SER A 45 5.36 -10.78 10.19
C SER A 45 5.14 -9.30 10.51
N MET A 46 4.42 -8.57 9.66
CA MET A 46 4.07 -7.15 9.90
C MET A 46 3.39 -6.93 11.25
N ILE A 47 2.45 -7.80 11.64
CA ILE A 47 1.76 -7.70 12.94
C ILE A 47 2.68 -8.04 14.10
N LEU A 48 3.47 -9.10 13.99
CA LEU A 48 4.21 -9.69 15.10
C LEU A 48 5.62 -9.12 15.26
N GLU A 49 6.17 -8.46 14.26
CA GLU A 49 7.50 -7.89 14.26
C GLU A 49 7.42 -6.37 14.10
N GLN A 50 7.12 -5.88 12.89
CA GLN A 50 7.23 -4.45 12.58
C GLN A 50 6.24 -3.60 13.41
N TYR A 51 5.02 -4.08 13.63
CA TYR A 51 3.99 -3.35 14.37
C TYR A 51 3.61 -3.98 15.71
N ARG A 52 4.48 -4.84 16.26
CA ARG A 52 4.21 -5.51 17.52
C ARG A 52 3.90 -4.50 18.63
N GLY A 53 2.83 -4.76 19.37
CA GLY A 53 2.39 -3.94 20.50
C GLY A 53 1.75 -2.61 20.11
N CYS A 54 1.65 -2.25 18.82
CA CYS A 54 1.15 -0.95 18.39
C CYS A 54 -0.38 -0.81 18.46
N PHE A 55 -1.13 -1.91 18.40
CA PHE A 55 -2.59 -1.89 18.29
C PHE A 55 -3.25 -2.36 19.58
N GLU A 56 -4.38 -1.75 19.93
CA GLU A 56 -5.23 -2.17 21.07
C GLU A 56 -6.17 -3.32 20.67
N ARG A 57 -6.55 -3.36 19.39
CA ARG A 57 -7.31 -4.44 18.76
C ARG A 57 -6.82 -4.69 17.33
N ILE A 58 -6.85 -5.96 16.94
CA ILE A 58 -6.57 -6.44 15.59
C ILE A 58 -7.78 -7.25 15.16
N PHE A 59 -8.45 -6.80 14.11
CA PHE A 59 -9.58 -7.49 13.50
C PHE A 59 -9.11 -8.14 12.20
N ILE A 60 -9.43 -9.42 12.01
CA ILE A 60 -9.02 -10.19 10.83
C ILE A 60 -10.27 -10.70 10.13
N VAL A 61 -10.46 -10.26 8.89
CA VAL A 61 -11.50 -10.72 7.98
C VAL A 61 -10.85 -11.62 6.95
N SER A 62 -11.11 -12.92 7.02
CA SER A 62 -10.53 -13.91 6.13
C SER A 62 -11.32 -15.21 6.15
N ALA A 63 -11.75 -15.68 4.97
CA ALA A 63 -12.36 -17.00 4.80
C ALA A 63 -11.43 -18.14 5.22
N SER A 64 -10.13 -17.90 5.33
CA SER A 64 -9.15 -18.90 5.75
C SER A 64 -8.74 -18.79 7.22
N ILE A 65 -9.32 -17.88 8.03
CA ILE A 65 -8.88 -17.60 9.41
C ILE A 65 -8.89 -18.83 10.34
N ASN A 66 -9.80 -19.77 10.11
CA ASN A 66 -9.97 -20.98 10.92
C ASN A 66 -9.21 -22.20 10.35
N VAL A 67 -8.73 -22.13 9.11
CA VAL A 67 -8.13 -23.28 8.39
C VAL A 67 -6.66 -23.06 8.02
N ASP A 68 -6.23 -21.82 7.84
CA ASP A 68 -4.84 -21.49 7.54
C ASP A 68 -4.03 -21.33 8.84
N ASP A 69 -3.17 -22.32 9.07
CA ASP A 69 -2.23 -22.36 10.20
C ASP A 69 -1.29 -21.15 10.24
N SER A 70 -1.14 -20.41 9.15
CA SER A 70 -0.32 -19.19 9.10
C SER A 70 -0.81 -18.11 10.10
N TRP A 71 -2.10 -18.10 10.44
CA TRP A 71 -2.69 -17.16 11.40
C TRP A 71 -2.52 -17.55 12.87
N LYS A 72 -2.21 -18.81 13.18
CA LYS A 72 -2.06 -19.31 14.57
C LYS A 72 -1.15 -18.43 15.45
N PRO A 73 0.02 -17.95 14.97
CA PRO A 73 0.87 -17.06 15.76
C PRO A 73 0.21 -15.73 16.13
N VAL A 74 -0.60 -15.17 15.22
CA VAL A 74 -1.34 -13.92 15.47
C VAL A 74 -2.49 -14.17 16.43
N ASN A 75 -3.22 -15.27 16.28
CA ASN A 75 -4.32 -15.63 17.18
C ASN A 75 -3.81 -15.78 18.62
N LYS A 76 -2.71 -16.52 18.79
CA LYS A 76 -2.02 -16.67 20.07
C LYS A 76 -1.56 -15.32 20.64
N TYR A 77 -1.05 -14.43 19.79
CA TYR A 77 -0.65 -13.10 20.22
C TYR A 77 -1.84 -12.26 20.72
N ILE A 78 -2.97 -12.29 20.01
CA ILE A 78 -4.20 -11.58 20.38
C ILE A 78 -4.74 -12.10 21.73
N GLU A 79 -4.81 -13.42 21.90
CA GLU A 79 -5.39 -14.04 23.08
C GLU A 79 -4.44 -13.99 24.29
N GLU A 80 -3.19 -14.40 24.12
CA GLU A 80 -2.27 -14.57 25.24
C GLU A 80 -1.46 -13.32 25.55
N THR A 81 -1.13 -12.48 24.57
CA THR A 81 -0.31 -11.28 24.81
C THR A 81 -1.16 -10.02 24.92
N MET A 82 -2.08 -9.80 23.98
CA MET A 82 -2.99 -8.64 24.03
C MET A 82 -4.14 -8.85 25.02
N LYS A 83 -4.34 -10.09 25.52
CA LYS A 83 -5.39 -10.46 26.48
C LYS A 83 -6.80 -10.10 26.00
N VAL A 84 -7.05 -10.24 24.69
CA VAL A 84 -8.39 -10.04 24.13
C VAL A 84 -9.27 -11.23 24.51
N PRO A 85 -10.44 -11.02 25.16
CA PRO A 85 -11.37 -12.10 25.48
C PRO A 85 -12.16 -12.51 24.23
N THR A 86 -11.55 -13.33 23.37
CA THR A 86 -12.12 -13.74 22.07
C THR A 86 -13.39 -14.60 22.20
N ASP A 87 -13.70 -15.09 23.40
CA ASP A 87 -14.97 -15.73 23.77
C ASP A 87 -16.15 -14.73 23.84
N ARG A 88 -15.86 -13.44 24.00
CA ARG A 88 -16.87 -12.36 24.17
C ARG A 88 -16.75 -11.27 23.11
N GLU A 89 -15.55 -11.06 22.58
CA GLU A 89 -15.26 -10.05 21.58
C GLU A 89 -14.87 -10.72 20.25
N GLN A 90 -15.73 -10.59 19.25
CA GLN A 90 -15.46 -11.11 17.93
C GLN A 90 -14.39 -10.26 17.23
N VAL A 91 -13.21 -10.85 17.04
CA VAL A 91 -12.08 -10.24 16.32
C VAL A 91 -11.71 -10.98 15.04
N TYR A 92 -12.22 -12.21 14.87
CA TYR A 92 -12.06 -13.03 13.68
C TYR A 92 -13.38 -13.11 12.92
N PHE A 93 -13.32 -12.88 11.61
CA PHE A 93 -14.48 -12.93 10.71
C PHE A 93 -14.13 -13.85 9.55
N GLU A 94 -14.81 -15.00 9.47
CA GLU A 94 -14.68 -15.93 8.36
C GLU A 94 -15.35 -15.37 7.11
N ASP A 95 -16.58 -14.87 7.27
CA ASP A 95 -17.36 -14.26 6.19
C ASP A 95 -17.27 -12.72 6.19
N TRP A 96 -17.56 -12.13 5.03
CA TRP A 96 -17.71 -10.70 4.87
C TRP A 96 -18.94 -10.15 5.62
N ASP A 97 -18.73 -9.49 6.76
CA ASP A 97 -19.76 -8.77 7.51
C ASP A 97 -19.56 -7.25 7.46
N GLU A 98 -20.17 -6.62 6.46
CA GLU A 98 -20.15 -5.16 6.29
C GLU A 98 -20.76 -4.43 7.50
N THR A 99 -21.75 -5.02 8.18
CA THR A 99 -22.44 -4.42 9.32
C THR A 99 -21.54 -4.40 10.55
N ALA A 100 -20.85 -5.52 10.83
CA ALA A 100 -19.86 -5.58 11.90
C ALA A 100 -18.68 -4.62 11.65
N LEU A 101 -18.16 -4.55 10.42
CA LEU A 101 -17.09 -3.60 10.08
C LEU A 101 -17.53 -2.15 10.28
N ARG A 102 -18.75 -1.77 9.88
CA ARG A 102 -19.31 -0.43 10.13
C ARG A 102 -19.45 -0.15 11.63
N ARG A 103 -19.86 -1.15 12.42
CA ARG A 103 -19.94 -1.03 13.89
C ARG A 103 -18.56 -0.79 14.51
N ILE A 104 -17.54 -1.54 14.10
CA ILE A 104 -16.15 -1.38 14.54
C ILE A 104 -15.64 0.04 14.23
N ILE A 105 -15.82 0.51 12.99
CA ILE A 105 -15.41 1.86 12.58
C ILE A 105 -16.10 2.93 13.43
N ASN A 106 -17.41 2.81 13.64
CA ASN A 106 -18.18 3.77 14.43
C ASN A 106 -17.76 3.77 15.91
N GLN A 107 -17.49 2.60 16.49
CA GLN A 107 -16.99 2.49 17.85
C GLN A 107 -15.62 3.14 17.99
N GLN A 108 -14.69 2.82 17.09
CA GLN A 108 -13.35 3.38 17.11
C GLN A 108 -13.34 4.90 16.86
N ARG A 109 -14.24 5.39 16.00
CA ARG A 109 -14.48 6.84 15.83
C ARG A 109 -14.88 7.50 17.15
N LYS A 110 -15.85 6.93 17.87
CA LYS A 110 -16.28 7.46 19.19
C LYS A 110 -15.12 7.46 20.18
N ILE A 111 -14.35 6.37 20.27
CA ILE A 111 -13.16 6.29 21.14
C ILE A 111 -12.18 7.41 20.82
N THR A 112 -11.90 7.64 19.53
CA THR A 112 -10.97 8.69 19.09
C THR A 112 -11.51 10.08 19.43
N GLU A 113 -12.78 10.36 19.15
CA GLU A 113 -13.43 11.64 19.46
C GLU A 113 -13.41 11.92 20.97
N THR A 114 -13.80 10.95 21.79
CA THR A 114 -13.77 11.06 23.26
C THR A 114 -12.35 11.25 23.77
N SER A 115 -11.35 10.52 23.25
CA SER A 115 -9.95 10.68 23.65
C SER A 115 -9.44 12.10 23.39
N LYS A 116 -9.83 12.70 22.25
CA LYS A 116 -9.50 14.09 21.91
C LYS A 116 -10.21 15.08 22.83
N GLN A 117 -11.50 14.88 23.11
CA GLN A 117 -12.28 15.72 24.04
C GLN A 117 -11.68 15.70 25.46
N LEU A 118 -11.22 14.53 25.92
CA LEU A 118 -10.52 14.35 27.19
C LEU A 118 -9.07 14.85 27.16
N LYS A 119 -8.61 15.44 26.05
CA LYS A 119 -7.25 15.98 25.85
C LYS A 119 -6.16 14.94 26.11
N MET A 120 -6.42 13.68 25.82
CA MET A 120 -5.42 12.62 25.92
C MET A 120 -4.28 12.90 24.92
N LYS A 121 -3.03 12.81 25.39
CA LYS A 121 -1.84 12.99 24.53
C LYS A 121 -1.62 11.83 23.57
N ARG A 122 -2.04 10.63 23.97
CA ARG A 122 -1.89 9.38 23.22
C ARG A 122 -3.25 8.84 22.83
N LEU A 123 -3.46 8.62 21.55
CA LEU A 123 -4.68 8.00 21.01
C LEU A 123 -4.51 6.49 20.90
N TYR A 124 -5.63 5.79 21.05
CA TYR A 124 -5.73 4.34 20.84
C TYR A 124 -5.93 4.04 19.36
N GLN A 125 -5.27 3.01 18.86
CA GLN A 125 -5.31 2.62 17.45
C GLN A 125 -5.62 1.14 17.29
N ILE A 126 -6.28 0.81 16.18
CA ILE A 126 -6.64 -0.56 15.83
C ILE A 126 -6.13 -0.90 14.42
N LEU A 127 -6.05 -2.20 14.14
CA LEU A 127 -5.75 -2.74 12.82
C LEU A 127 -6.95 -3.54 12.32
N ILE A 128 -7.33 -3.33 11.06
CA ILE A 128 -8.25 -4.19 10.33
C ILE A 128 -7.48 -4.81 9.17
N VAL A 129 -7.45 -6.14 9.12
CA VAL A 129 -6.86 -6.92 8.04
C VAL A 129 -7.98 -7.59 7.25
N ILE A 130 -7.94 -7.46 5.94
CA ILE A 130 -8.83 -8.13 4.99
C ILE A 130 -7.93 -9.04 4.14
N ASP A 131 -7.94 -10.34 4.42
CA ASP A 131 -7.12 -11.34 3.71
C ASP A 131 -8.03 -12.37 3.02
N ASP A 132 -7.68 -12.79 1.80
CA ASP A 132 -8.45 -13.68 0.91
C ASP A 132 -9.85 -13.19 0.47
N GLU A 133 -10.61 -12.52 1.35
CA GLU A 133 -11.96 -11.99 1.08
C GLU A 133 -12.00 -10.80 0.11
N ALA A 134 -10.83 -10.27 -0.26
CA ALA A 134 -10.77 -9.21 -1.24
C ALA A 134 -11.25 -9.64 -2.64
N ASP A 135 -11.17 -10.94 -2.94
CA ASP A 135 -11.42 -11.49 -4.27
C ASP A 135 -12.87 -11.99 -4.47
N SER A 136 -13.69 -12.05 -3.41
CA SER A 136 -15.08 -12.58 -3.42
C SER A 136 -16.12 -11.63 -4.04
N GLY A 137 -15.69 -10.44 -4.49
CA GLY A 137 -16.50 -9.47 -5.19
C GLY A 137 -17.16 -8.41 -4.30
N TYR A 138 -17.03 -8.50 -2.98
CA TYR A 138 -17.52 -7.48 -2.06
C TYR A 138 -16.73 -6.15 -2.17
N LEU A 139 -15.48 -6.20 -2.62
CA LEU A 139 -14.68 -5.01 -2.93
C LEU A 139 -15.07 -4.34 -4.27
N ASN A 140 -15.85 -5.02 -5.12
CA ASN A 140 -16.22 -4.56 -6.47
C ASN A 140 -17.44 -3.64 -6.53
N LYS A 141 -18.00 -3.18 -5.39
CA LYS A 141 -19.11 -2.22 -5.44
C LYS A 141 -18.57 -0.94 -6.11
N LYS A 142 -18.99 -0.68 -7.35
CA LYS A 142 -18.56 0.41 -8.25
C LYS A 142 -18.75 1.84 -7.72
N THR A 143 -19.14 1.98 -6.46
CA THR A 143 -19.51 3.25 -5.82
C THR A 143 -18.62 3.42 -4.59
N GLY A 144 -18.02 4.61 -4.42
CA GLY A 144 -17.14 5.00 -3.29
C GLY A 144 -17.82 5.06 -1.91
N THR A 145 -18.72 4.12 -1.64
CA THR A 145 -19.59 3.99 -0.46
C THR A 145 -19.33 2.68 0.29
N SER A 146 -18.42 1.84 -0.20
CA SER A 146 -18.07 0.60 0.50
C SER A 146 -17.40 0.92 1.84
N VAL A 147 -17.50 -0.01 2.77
CA VAL A 147 -16.83 0.12 4.07
C VAL A 147 -15.30 0.20 3.90
N VAL A 148 -14.74 -0.46 2.88
CA VAL A 148 -13.29 -0.42 2.60
C VAL A 148 -12.85 0.92 2.04
N ASP A 149 -13.65 1.55 1.18
CA ASP A 149 -13.40 2.94 0.75
C ASP A 149 -13.33 3.87 1.97
N THR A 150 -14.26 3.68 2.93
CA THR A 150 -14.29 4.46 4.16
C THR A 150 -13.02 4.25 4.99
N LEU A 151 -12.53 3.02 5.09
CA LEU A 151 -11.29 2.68 5.78
C LEU A 151 -10.07 3.37 5.13
N PHE A 152 -9.95 3.33 3.81
CA PHE A 152 -8.81 3.91 3.11
C PHE A 152 -8.82 5.45 3.07
N VAL A 153 -10.02 6.06 2.96
CA VAL A 153 -10.16 7.52 2.89
C VAL A 153 -10.16 8.16 4.28
N ARG A 154 -10.85 7.56 5.25
CA ARG A 154 -11.12 8.18 6.56
C ARG A 154 -10.56 7.42 7.76
N GLY A 155 -10.16 6.16 7.60
CA GLY A 155 -9.70 5.31 8.71
C GLY A 155 -8.57 5.95 9.52
N ARG A 156 -7.65 6.66 8.87
CA ARG A 156 -6.55 7.39 9.54
C ARG A 156 -7.05 8.44 10.54
N HIS A 157 -8.18 9.10 10.27
CA HIS A 157 -8.74 10.09 11.19
C HIS A 157 -9.32 9.45 12.46
N PHE A 158 -9.64 8.16 12.39
CA PHE A 158 -10.18 7.35 13.48
C PHE A 158 -9.10 6.45 14.11
N GLN A 159 -7.82 6.62 13.77
CA GLN A 159 -6.74 5.75 14.24
C GLN A 159 -6.92 4.27 13.83
N ILE A 160 -7.45 4.05 12.63
CA ILE A 160 -7.60 2.71 12.04
C ILE A 160 -6.53 2.52 10.98
N SER A 161 -5.69 1.52 11.16
CA SER A 161 -4.83 1.00 10.10
C SER A 161 -5.55 -0.10 9.35
N THR A 162 -5.39 -0.17 8.03
CA THR A 162 -6.08 -1.14 7.18
C THR A 162 -5.12 -1.81 6.22
N LEU A 163 -5.11 -3.14 6.19
CA LEU A 163 -4.36 -3.95 5.25
C LEU A 163 -5.32 -4.78 4.42
N VAL A 164 -5.16 -4.77 3.10
CA VAL A 164 -5.92 -5.60 2.17
C VAL A 164 -4.97 -6.51 1.43
N SER A 165 -5.21 -7.81 1.48
CA SER A 165 -4.49 -8.82 0.70
C SER A 165 -5.41 -9.33 -0.41
N THR A 166 -4.94 -9.32 -1.66
CA THR A 166 -5.74 -9.65 -2.84
C THR A 166 -4.89 -10.34 -3.91
N GLN A 167 -5.53 -11.16 -4.74
CA GLN A 167 -4.91 -11.74 -5.93
C GLN A 167 -5.14 -10.88 -7.19
N LYS A 168 -6.14 -10.00 -7.17
CA LYS A 168 -6.57 -9.21 -8.33
C LYS A 168 -6.76 -7.75 -7.95
N LEU A 169 -5.75 -6.94 -8.25
CA LEU A 169 -5.76 -5.50 -7.98
C LEU A 169 -6.94 -4.81 -8.64
N ARG A 170 -7.33 -5.27 -9.84
CA ARG A 170 -8.46 -4.73 -10.58
C ARG A 170 -9.83 -4.91 -9.88
N LEU A 171 -9.94 -5.82 -8.90
CA LEU A 171 -11.16 -5.97 -8.10
C LEU A 171 -11.23 -5.01 -6.90
N VAL A 172 -10.09 -4.40 -6.55
CA VAL A 172 -10.02 -3.37 -5.52
C VAL A 172 -10.54 -2.07 -6.12
N SER A 173 -11.38 -1.31 -5.41
CA SER A 173 -11.92 -0.05 -5.93
C SER A 173 -10.79 0.96 -6.24
N ASN A 174 -10.99 1.83 -7.24
CA ASN A 174 -10.03 2.90 -7.53
C ASN A 174 -9.79 3.78 -6.29
N THR A 175 -10.85 4.09 -5.53
CA THR A 175 -10.77 4.85 -4.27
C THR A 175 -9.79 4.23 -3.28
N VAL A 176 -9.80 2.90 -3.13
CA VAL A 176 -8.88 2.19 -2.24
C VAL A 176 -7.45 2.26 -2.78
N ARG A 177 -7.23 2.00 -4.08
CA ARG A 177 -5.89 2.00 -4.69
C ARG A 177 -5.20 3.37 -4.61
N VAL A 178 -5.91 4.46 -4.94
CA VAL A 178 -5.34 5.81 -4.87
C VAL A 178 -5.10 6.32 -3.45
N ASN A 179 -5.76 5.73 -2.45
CA ASN A 179 -5.57 6.07 -1.04
C ASN A 179 -4.67 5.07 -0.29
N ALA A 180 -4.16 4.04 -0.96
CA ALA A 180 -3.14 3.16 -0.41
C ALA A 180 -1.85 3.95 -0.22
N GLN A 181 -1.22 3.80 0.94
CA GLN A 181 0.07 4.44 1.21
C GLN A 181 1.24 3.57 0.77
N PHE A 182 1.02 2.25 0.65
CA PHE A 182 2.04 1.34 0.16
C PHE A 182 1.46 0.08 -0.47
N PHE A 183 2.30 -0.58 -1.26
CA PHE A 183 2.04 -1.87 -1.87
C PHE A 183 3.17 -2.86 -1.54
N CYS A 184 2.82 -4.11 -1.29
CA CYS A 184 3.76 -5.23 -1.35
C CYS A 184 3.31 -6.18 -2.47
N VAL A 185 4.14 -6.36 -3.49
CA VAL A 185 3.74 -7.02 -4.74
C VAL A 185 4.64 -8.21 -5.02
N TRP A 186 4.06 -9.41 -4.94
CA TRP A 186 4.73 -10.65 -5.30
C TRP A 186 4.64 -10.92 -6.81
N ARG A 187 5.36 -11.95 -7.27
CA ARG A 187 5.31 -12.41 -8.66
C ARG A 187 3.87 -12.72 -9.11
N LEU A 188 3.32 -11.83 -9.93
CA LEU A 188 2.04 -11.97 -10.59
C LEU A 188 2.15 -12.91 -11.78
N ARG A 189 1.12 -13.72 -11.98
CA ARG A 189 1.02 -14.68 -13.10
C ARG A 189 0.14 -14.17 -14.25
N ASN A 190 -0.49 -13.02 -14.05
CA ASN A 190 -1.40 -12.40 -15.00
C ASN A 190 -0.78 -11.09 -15.50
N GLN A 191 -0.55 -11.00 -16.80
CA GLN A 191 0.07 -9.83 -17.42
C GLN A 191 -0.79 -8.56 -17.27
N LEU A 192 -2.13 -8.67 -17.35
CA LEU A 192 -3.02 -7.53 -17.16
C LEU A 192 -3.01 -7.00 -15.73
N GLU A 193 -2.84 -7.85 -14.72
CA GLU A 193 -2.69 -7.40 -13.33
C GLU A 193 -1.35 -6.69 -13.12
N LYS A 194 -0.27 -7.21 -13.74
CA LYS A 194 1.04 -6.54 -13.74
C LYS A 194 0.94 -5.18 -14.42
N ASP A 195 0.43 -5.12 -15.64
CA ASP A 195 0.28 -3.89 -16.40
C ASP A 195 -0.58 -2.86 -15.65
N SER A 196 -1.71 -3.28 -15.07
CA SER A 196 -2.58 -2.41 -14.28
C SER A 196 -1.86 -1.77 -13.09
N LEU A 197 -1.00 -2.52 -12.39
CA LEU A 197 -0.19 -1.96 -11.30
C LEU A 197 0.84 -0.96 -11.83
N LEU A 198 1.60 -1.34 -12.86
CA LEU A 198 2.72 -0.51 -13.34
C LEU A 198 2.20 0.78 -13.99
N GLU A 199 1.07 0.72 -14.70
CA GLU A 199 0.46 1.89 -15.34
C GLU A 199 0.04 2.96 -14.33
N GLU A 200 -0.47 2.56 -13.16
CA GLU A 200 -0.83 3.49 -12.06
C GLU A 200 0.38 4.26 -11.49
N LEU A 201 1.60 3.79 -11.76
CA LEU A 201 2.86 4.37 -11.26
C LEU A 201 3.64 5.16 -12.32
N THR A 202 3.16 5.20 -13.56
CA THR A 202 3.88 5.83 -14.69
C THR A 202 4.08 7.33 -14.56
N ALA A 203 3.27 8.00 -13.72
CA ALA A 203 3.47 9.40 -13.38
C ALA A 203 4.77 9.64 -12.56
N LEU A 204 5.30 8.60 -11.93
CA LEU A 204 6.49 8.66 -11.07
C LEU A 204 7.75 8.20 -11.78
N VAL A 205 7.65 7.09 -12.53
CA VAL A 205 8.78 6.42 -13.17
C VAL A 205 8.34 5.84 -14.54
N PRO A 206 9.15 5.92 -15.61
CA PRO A 206 8.81 5.31 -16.89
C PRO A 206 8.56 3.80 -16.79
N LYS A 207 7.57 3.30 -17.56
CA LYS A 207 7.14 1.89 -17.54
C LYS A 207 8.29 0.88 -17.69
N PRO A 208 9.26 1.02 -18.62
CA PRO A 208 10.36 0.05 -18.75
C PRO A 208 11.23 -0.07 -17.49
N GLN A 209 11.44 1.04 -16.77
CA GLN A 209 12.20 1.04 -15.53
C GLN A 209 11.39 0.43 -14.38
N LEU A 210 10.08 0.69 -14.32
CA LEU A 210 9.16 0.02 -13.39
C LEU A 210 9.15 -1.50 -13.60
N GLU A 211 9.11 -1.95 -14.86
CA GLU A 211 9.18 -3.37 -15.21
C GLU A 211 10.50 -4.01 -14.76
N ALA A 212 11.63 -3.36 -15.00
CA ALA A 212 12.93 -3.86 -14.56
C ALA A 212 13.02 -4.00 -13.03
N MET A 213 12.57 -2.98 -12.28
CA MET A 213 12.54 -3.04 -10.81
C MET A 213 11.61 -4.15 -10.31
N TYR A 214 10.44 -4.31 -10.93
CA TYR A 214 9.50 -5.36 -10.58
C TYR A 214 10.12 -6.75 -10.79
N GLU A 215 10.65 -7.05 -11.99
CA GLU A 215 11.20 -8.37 -12.31
C GLU A 215 12.39 -8.70 -11.40
N GLU A 216 13.24 -7.72 -11.06
CA GLU A 216 14.34 -7.90 -10.11
C GLU A 216 13.82 -8.18 -8.68
N ALA A 217 12.81 -7.44 -8.23
CA ALA A 217 12.26 -7.58 -6.87
C ALA A 217 11.56 -8.93 -6.65
N VAL A 218 11.01 -9.55 -7.69
CA VAL A 218 10.27 -10.82 -7.62
C VAL A 218 11.04 -12.01 -8.22
N ALA A 219 12.34 -11.86 -8.48
CA ALA A 219 13.19 -12.90 -9.04
C ALA A 219 13.37 -14.09 -8.09
N GLU A 220 13.51 -13.80 -6.78
CA GLU A 220 13.63 -14.82 -5.74
C GLU A 220 12.26 -15.32 -5.27
N PRO A 221 12.13 -16.62 -4.92
CA PRO A 221 10.92 -17.15 -4.29
C PRO A 221 10.51 -16.35 -3.06
N TYR A 222 9.21 -16.06 -2.94
CA TYR A 222 8.60 -15.27 -1.85
C TYR A 222 9.09 -13.82 -1.72
N SER A 223 10.00 -13.36 -2.58
CA SER A 223 10.38 -11.96 -2.66
C SER A 223 9.27 -11.11 -3.29
N PHE A 224 9.25 -9.83 -2.93
CA PHE A 224 8.24 -8.89 -3.37
C PHE A 224 8.83 -7.51 -3.63
N LEU A 225 8.22 -6.80 -4.56
CA LEU A 225 8.42 -5.36 -4.74
C LEU A 225 7.63 -4.63 -3.66
N TYR A 226 8.32 -3.87 -2.82
CA TYR A 226 7.71 -2.97 -1.84
C TYR A 226 7.73 -1.54 -2.38
N ILE A 227 6.56 -0.89 -2.38
CA ILE A 227 6.37 0.45 -2.91
C ILE A 227 5.76 1.30 -1.81
N TYR A 228 6.54 2.21 -1.23
CA TYR A 228 6.07 3.12 -0.20
C TYR A 228 5.81 4.51 -0.77
N LEU A 229 4.56 4.78 -1.16
CA LEU A 229 4.16 5.97 -1.93
C LEU A 229 4.30 7.30 -1.17
N LEU A 230 4.46 7.28 0.16
CA LEU A 230 4.71 8.50 0.93
C LEU A 230 6.19 8.86 1.05
N ASN A 231 7.08 7.94 0.67
CA ASN A 231 8.50 8.26 0.62
C ASN A 231 8.80 9.15 -0.60
N PRO A 232 9.87 9.96 -0.53
CA PRO A 232 10.39 10.61 -1.72
C PRO A 232 10.81 9.55 -2.76
N LEU A 233 10.79 9.93 -4.03
CA LEU A 233 10.93 9.02 -5.17
C LEU A 233 12.16 8.11 -5.04
N GLU A 234 13.28 8.64 -4.57
CA GLU A 234 14.57 7.94 -4.41
C GLU A 234 14.55 6.85 -3.31
N ARG A 235 13.50 6.82 -2.49
CA ARG A 235 13.29 5.84 -1.40
C ARG A 235 11.94 5.14 -1.48
N MET A 236 11.29 5.21 -2.64
CA MET A 236 9.92 4.72 -2.81
C MET A 236 9.87 3.21 -3.11
N PHE A 237 10.80 2.69 -3.89
CA PHE A 237 10.78 1.30 -4.37
C PHE A 237 11.87 0.47 -3.70
N HIS A 238 11.52 -0.72 -3.24
CA HIS A 238 12.42 -1.63 -2.54
C HIS A 238 12.22 -3.08 -2.95
N ILE A 239 13.27 -3.89 -2.81
CA ILE A 239 13.15 -5.33 -2.69
C ILE A 239 12.87 -5.66 -1.23
N ARG A 240 11.73 -6.32 -0.97
CA ARG A 240 11.24 -6.62 0.37
C ARG A 240 11.27 -5.36 1.24
N PHE A 241 11.57 -5.51 2.52
CA PHE A 241 11.81 -4.39 3.44
C PHE A 241 13.32 -4.09 3.60
N GLU A 242 14.14 -4.47 2.62
CA GLU A 242 15.59 -4.57 2.80
C GLU A 242 16.37 -3.57 1.94
N ARG A 243 16.14 -3.57 0.62
CA ARG A 243 17.01 -2.86 -0.32
C ARG A 243 16.25 -1.89 -1.19
N VAL A 244 16.59 -0.61 -1.11
CA VAL A 244 16.03 0.46 -1.94
C VAL A 244 16.60 0.40 -3.37
N PHE A 245 15.75 0.60 -4.38
CA PHE A 245 16.18 0.79 -5.77
C PHE A 245 16.74 2.22 -5.98
N GLN A 246 17.81 2.32 -6.76
CA GLN A 246 18.35 3.61 -7.20
C GLN A 246 17.63 4.04 -8.48
N ILE A 247 16.86 5.12 -8.42
CA ILE A 247 16.13 5.64 -9.58
C ILE A 247 17.02 6.67 -10.27
N GLY A 248 17.45 6.37 -11.50
CA GLY A 248 18.15 7.33 -12.34
C GLY A 248 17.27 8.57 -12.56
N ASN A 249 17.85 9.76 -12.38
CA ASN A 249 17.12 11.03 -12.46
C ASN A 249 16.38 11.13 -13.81
N ALA A 250 15.07 11.36 -13.82
CA ALA A 250 14.31 11.56 -15.06
C ALA A 250 14.85 12.74 -15.91
N ALA A 251 15.63 13.64 -15.29
CA ALA A 251 16.36 14.70 -15.98
C ALA A 251 17.47 14.17 -16.92
N SER A 252 18.14 13.06 -16.59
CA SER A 252 19.19 12.48 -17.46
C SER A 252 18.62 11.70 -18.63
N ALA A 253 17.39 11.20 -18.52
CA ALA A 253 16.69 10.53 -19.63
C ALA A 253 16.23 11.54 -20.70
N ARG A 254 15.70 12.70 -20.29
CA ARG A 254 15.31 13.76 -21.25
C ARG A 254 16.51 14.34 -22.02
N SER A 255 17.66 14.49 -21.36
CA SER A 255 18.88 14.91 -22.05
C SER A 255 19.42 13.87 -23.03
N ALA A 256 19.18 12.58 -22.79
CA ALA A 256 19.58 11.51 -23.69
C ALA A 256 18.69 11.44 -24.94
N ASP A 257 17.38 11.62 -24.79
CA ASP A 257 16.44 11.68 -25.91
C ASP A 257 16.61 12.96 -26.75
N GLU A 258 16.90 14.11 -26.14
CA GLU A 258 17.23 15.35 -26.86
C GLU A 258 18.57 15.25 -27.60
N ALA A 259 19.57 14.58 -27.02
CA ALA A 259 20.86 14.34 -27.68
C ALA A 259 20.74 13.35 -28.86
N ALA A 260 19.84 12.36 -28.76
CA ALA A 260 19.56 11.42 -29.85
C ALA A 260 18.79 12.09 -31.00
N ALA A 261 17.84 12.99 -30.69
CA ALA A 261 17.09 13.75 -31.70
C ALA A 261 17.94 14.83 -32.41
N GLY A 262 18.92 15.42 -31.72
CA GLY A 262 19.80 16.45 -32.27
C GLY A 262 20.83 15.96 -33.30
N ASN A 263 21.17 14.66 -33.28
CA ASN A 263 22.16 14.08 -34.21
C ASN A 263 21.55 13.58 -35.54
N GLY A 264 20.22 13.52 -35.66
CA GLY A 264 19.53 13.05 -36.88
C GLY A 264 19.37 14.08 -38.00
N VAL A 265 19.69 15.36 -37.77
CA VAL A 265 19.33 16.47 -38.70
C VAL A 265 20.53 17.06 -39.46
N ARG A 266 21.76 16.54 -39.26
CA ARG A 266 22.99 17.12 -39.89
C ARG A 266 23.55 16.39 -41.12
N GLN A 267 22.80 15.49 -41.77
CA GLN A 267 23.22 14.90 -43.04
C GLN A 267 22.10 14.93 -44.10
N ALA A 268 21.68 16.11 -44.53
CA ALA A 268 20.95 16.28 -45.80
C ALA A 268 20.90 17.75 -46.24
N ALA A 269 22.02 18.35 -46.66
CA ALA A 269 22.01 19.52 -47.54
C ALA A 269 23.41 19.80 -48.12
N GLY A 270 23.58 19.69 -49.43
CA GLY A 270 24.71 20.32 -50.12
C GLY A 270 25.30 19.58 -51.32
N GLN A 271 24.53 19.36 -52.39
CA GLN A 271 25.10 19.28 -53.74
C GLN A 271 24.25 20.17 -54.67
N GLN A 272 24.77 21.36 -54.98
CA GLN A 272 24.25 22.22 -56.05
C GLN A 272 25.17 22.07 -57.26
N HIS A 273 24.59 21.73 -58.41
CA HIS A 273 25.25 21.69 -59.71
C HIS A 273 25.53 23.09 -60.23
N ALA A 274 26.74 23.30 -60.76
CA ALA A 274 27.12 24.49 -61.52
C ALA A 274 26.71 24.35 -63.00
N VAL A 275 26.18 25.42 -63.58
CA VAL A 275 25.91 25.57 -65.02
C VAL A 275 27.14 26.24 -65.67
N PRO A 276 27.63 25.78 -66.84
CA PRO A 276 28.76 26.43 -67.50
C PRO A 276 28.28 27.54 -68.45
N GLU A 277 28.96 28.68 -68.41
CA GLU A 277 28.87 29.70 -69.46
C GLU A 277 29.60 29.23 -70.73
N ARG A 278 28.90 29.32 -71.87
CA ARG A 278 29.36 29.95 -73.12
C ARG A 278 28.18 30.17 -74.06
#